data_AF-A0A939FF12-F1
#
_entry.id   AF-A0A939FF12-F1
#
_cell.length_a   1.000
_cell.length_b   1.000
_cell.length_c   1.000
_cell.angle_alpha   90.00
_cell.angle_beta   90.00
_cell.angle_gamma   90.00
#
_symmetry.space_group_name_H-M   'P 1'
#
loop_
_entity.id
_entity.type
_entity.pdbx_description
1 polymer ?
#
loop_
_entity_poly.entity_id
_entity_poly.type
_entity_poly.pdbx_seq_one_letter_code
_entity_poly.pdbx_strand_id
1 'polypeptide(L)'
;GKVVPGHGLKLGYYAQEHETLDPDRTVLENMRSSAPDMDLVAIRKTLGSFLFSGDDVDKPAGVLSGGEKTRLALATLVVSSANVLLLDEP
;
A
#
# COMPACT_ATOMS: atom_id res chain seq x y z
N GLY A 1 13.91 26.67 -9.87
CA GLY A 1 14.34 25.65 -10.86
C GLY A 1 13.13 25.19 -11.64
N LYS A 2 13.29 24.81 -12.91
CA LYS A 2 12.19 24.32 -13.77
C LYS A 2 12.30 22.81 -13.89
N VAL A 3 11.25 22.08 -13.51
CA VAL A 3 11.17 20.62 -13.69
C VAL A 3 10.71 20.34 -15.12
N VAL A 4 11.43 19.48 -15.84
CA VAL A 4 11.07 19.02 -17.19
C VAL A 4 10.76 17.52 -17.12
N PRO A 5 9.50 17.09 -17.22
CA PRO A 5 9.15 15.67 -17.21
C PRO A 5 9.49 15.00 -18.56
N GLY A 6 10.15 13.85 -18.51
CA GLY A 6 10.43 13.01 -19.69
C GLY A 6 9.22 12.16 -20.11
N HIS A 7 9.20 11.72 -21.38
CA HIS A 7 8.13 10.90 -21.95
C HIS A 7 7.93 9.60 -21.15
N GLY A 8 6.72 9.40 -20.60
CA GLY A 8 6.36 8.23 -19.77
C GLY A 8 6.21 8.51 -18.28
N LEU A 9 6.48 9.74 -17.83
CA LEU A 9 6.31 10.11 -16.42
C LEU A 9 4.82 10.30 -16.08
N LYS A 10 4.22 9.34 -15.37
CA LYS A 10 2.96 9.57 -14.64
C LYS A 10 3.29 10.41 -13.40
N LEU A 11 3.20 11.73 -13.54
CA LEU A 11 3.30 12.67 -12.43
C LEU A 11 2.07 12.50 -11.53
N GLY A 12 2.18 11.59 -10.56
CA GLY A 12 1.27 11.56 -9.40
C GLY A 12 1.67 12.71 -8.49
N TYR A 13 0.89 13.78 -8.49
CA TYR A 13 1.01 14.84 -7.51
C TYR A 13 0.69 14.20 -6.15
N TYR A 14 1.72 13.99 -5.32
CA TYR A 14 1.60 13.47 -3.95
C TYR A 14 1.11 14.58 -3.03
N ALA A 15 -0.09 15.11 -3.32
CA ALA A 15 -0.79 16.00 -2.43
C ALA A 15 -2.25 15.54 -2.31
N GLN A 16 -2.56 15.04 -1.13
CA GLN A 16 -3.87 14.94 -0.50
C GLN A 16 -4.92 13.91 -0.94
N GLU A 17 -4.75 13.09 -1.98
CA GLU A 17 -5.75 12.05 -2.28
C GLU A 17 -5.12 10.68 -2.62
N HIS A 18 -5.55 9.63 -1.90
CA HIS A 18 -5.24 8.19 -2.03
C HIS A 18 -3.97 7.68 -1.30
N GLU A 19 -3.96 6.78 -0.31
CA GLU A 19 -4.97 6.01 0.44
C GLU A 19 -4.34 5.74 1.82
N THR A 20 -4.76 6.47 2.86
CA THR A 20 -4.62 5.95 4.23
C THR A 20 -5.36 4.62 4.30
N LEU A 21 -4.74 3.61 4.89
CA LEU A 21 -5.37 2.32 5.15
C LEU A 21 -6.81 2.53 5.64
N ASP A 22 -7.77 1.97 4.93
CA ASP A 22 -9.17 2.01 5.31
C ASP A 22 -9.34 1.12 6.55
N PRO A 23 -9.62 1.71 7.72
CA PRO A 23 -9.65 0.97 8.99
C PRO A 23 -10.81 -0.03 9.05
N ASP A 24 -11.85 0.18 8.25
CA ASP A 24 -13.04 -0.68 8.21
C ASP A 24 -12.83 -1.89 7.28
N ARG A 25 -11.84 -1.82 6.38
CA ARG A 25 -11.45 -2.92 5.49
C ARG A 25 -10.45 -3.84 6.15
N THR A 26 -10.47 -5.10 5.72
CA THR A 26 -9.46 -6.07 6.11
C THR A 26 -8.07 -5.73 5.55
N VAL A 27 -7.03 -6.33 6.12
CA VAL A 27 -5.66 -6.26 5.62
C VAL A 27 -5.58 -6.65 4.14
N LEU A 28 -6.26 -7.75 3.77
CA LEU A 28 -6.32 -8.22 2.39
C LEU A 28 -7.01 -7.23 1.46
N GLU A 29 -8.15 -6.68 1.87
CA GLU A 29 -8.92 -5.74 1.05
C GLU A 29 -8.19 -4.43 0.84
N ASN A 30 -7.50 -3.93 1.86
CA ASN A 30 -6.63 -2.74 1.76
C ASN A 30 -5.56 -2.94 0.68
N MET A 31 -4.83 -4.06 0.72
CA MET A 31 -3.81 -4.32 -0.29
C MET A 31 -4.40 -4.54 -1.69
N ARG A 32 -5.53 -5.23 -1.77
CA ARG A 32 -6.21 -5.52 -3.04
C ARG A 32 -6.76 -4.26 -3.71
N SER A 33 -7.27 -3.29 -2.95
CA SER A 33 -7.75 -2.02 -3.54
C SER A 33 -6.62 -1.22 -4.16
N SER A 34 -5.42 -1.27 -3.57
CA SER A 34 -4.26 -0.53 -4.10
C SER A 34 -3.51 -1.28 -5.21
N ALA A 35 -3.79 -2.56 -5.43
CA ALA A 35 -3.24 -3.38 -6.51
C ALA A 35 -4.32 -4.26 -7.19
N PRO A 36 -5.32 -3.66 -7.87
CA PRO A 36 -6.49 -4.39 -8.40
C PRO A 36 -6.14 -5.40 -9.51
N ASP A 37 -5.04 -5.18 -10.23
CA ASP A 37 -4.56 -6.06 -11.30
C ASP A 37 -3.70 -7.23 -10.79
N MET A 38 -3.37 -7.25 -9.49
CA MET A 38 -2.53 -8.29 -8.88
C MET A 38 -3.38 -9.49 -8.46
N ASP A 39 -2.88 -10.69 -8.75
CA ASP A 39 -3.52 -11.94 -8.34
C ASP A 39 -3.57 -12.08 -6.80
N LEU A 40 -4.65 -12.67 -6.28
CA LEU A 40 -4.87 -12.92 -4.84
C LEU A 40 -3.76 -13.76 -4.20
N VAL A 41 -3.20 -14.74 -4.89
CA VAL A 41 -2.09 -15.56 -4.41
C VAL A 41 -0.84 -14.71 -4.25
N ALA A 42 -0.52 -13.87 -5.25
CA ALA A 42 0.58 -12.92 -5.16
C ALA A 42 0.38 -11.89 -4.02
N ILE A 43 -0.83 -11.34 -3.85
CA ILE A 43 -1.19 -10.45 -2.73
C ILE A 43 -0.95 -11.15 -1.38
N ARG A 44 -1.49 -12.36 -1.18
CA ARG A 44 -1.31 -13.14 0.05
C ARG A 44 0.15 -13.49 0.31
N LYS A 45 0.93 -13.75 -0.74
CA LYS A 45 2.38 -14.00 -0.64
C LYS A 45 3.11 -12.74 -0.18
N THR A 46 2.79 -11.57 -0.73
CA THR A 46 3.35 -10.30 -0.27
C THR A 46 2.98 -10.04 1.19
N LEU A 47 1.70 -10.14 1.56
CA LEU A 47 1.26 -9.99 2.94
C LEU A 47 2.02 -10.93 3.90
N GLY A 48 2.22 -12.19 3.51
CA GLY A 48 3.03 -13.14 4.26
C GLY A 48 4.48 -12.69 4.47
N SER A 49 5.11 -12.07 3.47
CA SER A 49 6.45 -11.50 3.61
C SER A 49 6.54 -10.31 4.57
N PHE A 50 5.42 -9.63 4.82
CA PHE A 50 5.27 -8.58 5.83
C PHE A 50 4.70 -9.09 7.16
N LEU A 51 4.67 -10.41 7.35
CA LEU A 51 4.17 -11.13 8.53
C LEU A 51 2.67 -10.91 8.79
N PHE A 52 1.87 -10.81 7.74
CA PHE A 52 0.41 -10.96 7.79
C PHE A 52 0.07 -12.34 7.23
N SER A 53 -0.36 -13.26 8.08
CA SER A 53 -0.63 -14.65 7.70
C SER A 53 -1.79 -15.24 8.49
N GLY A 54 -2.36 -16.35 8.01
CA GLY A 54 -3.53 -16.95 8.63
C GLY A 54 -4.67 -15.94 8.77
N ASP A 55 -5.23 -15.83 9.97
CA ASP A 55 -6.37 -14.96 10.27
C ASP A 55 -6.02 -13.45 10.23
N ASP A 56 -4.72 -13.09 10.25
CA ASP A 56 -4.31 -11.68 10.24
C ASP A 56 -4.73 -10.95 8.96
N VAL A 57 -4.82 -11.67 7.84
CA VAL A 57 -5.19 -11.09 6.55
C VAL A 57 -6.66 -10.67 6.49
N ASP A 58 -7.49 -11.28 7.34
CA ASP A 58 -8.94 -11.06 7.40
C ASP A 58 -9.32 -10.11 8.56
N LYS A 59 -8.33 -9.61 9.33
CA LYS A 59 -8.56 -8.60 10.38
C LYS A 59 -8.80 -7.23 9.77
N PRO A 60 -9.74 -6.43 10.30
CA PRO A 60 -9.86 -5.02 9.96
C PRO A 60 -8.56 -4.25 10.23
N ALA A 61 -8.14 -3.37 9.34
CA ALA A 61 -6.91 -2.59 9.53
C ALA A 61 -7.00 -1.66 10.77
N GLY A 62 -8.21 -1.31 11.20
CA GLY A 62 -8.45 -0.52 12.40
C GLY A 62 -7.91 -1.15 13.69
N VAL A 63 -7.95 -2.48 13.80
CA VAL A 63 -7.50 -3.21 15.01
C VAL A 63 -6.00 -3.45 15.06
N LEU A 64 -5.28 -3.12 13.98
CA LEU A 64 -3.82 -3.25 13.92
C LEU A 64 -3.14 -2.22 14.84
N SER A 65 -2.06 -2.65 15.48
CA SER A 65 -1.11 -1.77 16.18
C SER A 65 -0.47 -0.78 15.20
N GLY A 66 0.15 0.29 15.74
CA GLY A 66 0.87 1.27 14.91
C GLY A 66 1.94 0.63 14.02
N GLY A 67 2.74 -0.29 14.57
CA GLY A 67 3.79 -0.99 13.80
C GLY A 67 3.23 -1.96 12.75
N GLU A 68 2.06 -2.57 12.99
CA GLU A 68 1.36 -3.36 11.98
C GLU A 68 0.82 -2.47 10.86
N LYS A 69 0.21 -1.33 11.19
CA LYS A 69 -0.25 -0.36 10.19
C LYS A 69 0.91 0.11 9.31
N THR A 70 2.08 0.40 9.89
CA THR A 70 3.29 0.72 9.11
C THR A 70 3.70 -0.43 8.18
N ARG A 71 3.70 -1.68 8.64
CA ARG A 71 4.01 -2.84 7.79
C ARG A 71 3.01 -3.01 6.64
N LEU A 72 1.72 -2.85 6.91
CA LEU A 72 0.69 -2.94 5.87
C LEU A 72 0.82 -1.81 4.85
N ALA A 73 1.11 -0.58 5.29
CA ALA A 73 1.38 0.54 4.39
C ALA A 73 2.58 0.25 3.49
N LEU A 74 3.69 -0.24 4.03
CA LEU A 74 4.88 -0.63 3.25
C LEU A 74 4.57 -1.75 2.26
N ALA A 75 3.84 -2.78 2.69
CA ALA A 75 3.46 -3.89 1.82
C ALA A 75 2.59 -3.40 0.66
N THR A 76 1.64 -2.51 0.96
CA THR A 76 0.73 -1.90 -0.02
C THR A 76 1.50 -1.03 -1.00
N LEU A 77 2.47 -0.25 -0.54
CA LEU A 77 3.35 0.55 -1.39
C LEU A 77 4.16 -0.32 -2.36
N VAL A 78 4.70 -1.45 -1.91
CA VAL A 78 5.47 -2.39 -2.75
C VAL A 78 4.63 -2.97 -3.90
N VAL A 79 3.33 -3.18 -3.70
CA VAL A 79 2.45 -3.79 -4.72
C VAL A 79 1.68 -2.77 -5.53
N SER A 80 1.41 -1.59 -4.97
CA SER A 80 0.91 -0.46 -5.73
C SER A 80 1.94 -0.18 -6.81
N SER A 81 1.52 -0.03 -8.06
CA SER A 81 2.42 0.25 -9.19
C SER A 81 3.00 1.68 -9.14
N ALA A 82 3.24 2.19 -7.93
CA ALA A 82 3.81 3.48 -7.65
C ALA A 82 5.30 3.47 -8.03
N ASN A 83 5.60 4.14 -9.15
CA ASN A 83 6.97 4.31 -9.65
C ASN A 83 7.72 5.45 -8.94
N VAL A 84 7.09 6.10 -7.96
CA VAL A 84 7.62 7.24 -7.21
C VAL A 84 7.18 7.10 -5.75
N LEU A 85 8.16 7.01 -4.86
CA LEU A 85 7.98 6.96 -3.41
C LEU A 85 8.50 8.29 -2.85
N LEU A 86 7.60 9.17 -2.41
CA LEU A 86 7.96 10.40 -1.71
C LEU A 86 7.82 10.14 -0.21
N LEU A 87 8.92 9.68 0.38
CA LEU A 87 9.07 9.58 1.83
C LEU A 87 9.47 10.97 2.34
N ASP A 88 8.48 11.73 2.77
CA ASP A 88 8.75 12.87 3.65
C ASP A 88 8.69 12.35 5.08
N GLU A 89 9.81 12.37 5.78
CA GLU A 89 9.93 12.52 7.24
C GLU A 89 11.42 12.64 7.64
N PRO A 90 11.76 13.32 8.75
CA PRO A 90 10.89 13.78 9.84
C PRO A 90 10.64 15.30 9.94
#